data_AF-A0AAU2JGP6-F1
#
_entry.id   AF-A0AAU2JGP6-F1
#
_cell.length_a   1.000
_cell.length_b   1.000
_cell.length_c   1.000
_cell.angle_alpha   90.00
_cell.angle_beta   90.00
_cell.angle_gamma   90.00
#
_symmetry.space_group_name_H-M   'P 1'
#
loop_
_entity.id
_entity.type
_entity.pdbx_description
1 polymer ?
#
loop_
_entity_poly.entity_id
_entity_poly.type
_entity_poly.pdbx_seq_one_letter_code
_entity_poly.pdbx_strand_id
1 'polypeptide(L)' 'MQFTPTEQAAITAHAASLGEYVRQAMTERALTWQREQDAFTRLAERRGISLRDLLRRGRPTDDLS' A
#
# COMPACT_ATOMS: atom_id res chain seq x y z
N MET A 1 18.18 -25.38 -23.39
CA MET A 1 19.00 -24.16 -23.55
C MET A 1 19.61 -23.86 -22.19
N GLN A 2 20.93 -23.77 -22.08
CA GLN A 2 21.62 -23.38 -20.84
C GLN A 2 22.14 -21.96 -21.03
N PHE A 3 21.91 -21.10 -20.03
CA PHE A 3 22.48 -19.75 -20.02
C PHE A 3 23.98 -19.83 -19.80
N THR A 4 24.71 -18.96 -20.48
CA THR A 4 26.12 -18.73 -20.21
C THR A 4 26.29 -18.15 -18.79
N PRO A 5 27.49 -18.27 -18.18
CA PRO A 5 27.77 -17.65 -16.89
C PRO A 5 27.48 -16.15 -16.86
N THR A 6 27.75 -15.45 -17.96
CA THR A 6 27.48 -14.01 -18.11
C THR A 6 25.99 -13.70 -18.12
N GLU A 7 25.19 -14.47 -18.86
CA GLU A 7 23.72 -14.32 -18.87
C GLU A 7 23.13 -14.63 -17.50
N GLN A 8 23.62 -15.68 -16.83
CA GLN A 8 23.19 -16.03 -15.48
C GLN A 8 23.50 -14.92 -14.47
N ALA A 9 24.66 -14.28 -14.58
CA ALA A 9 25.04 -13.14 -13.75
C ALA A 9 24.13 -11.93 -14.01
N ALA A 10 23.84 -11.63 -15.28
CA ALA A 10 22.94 -10.53 -15.65
C ALA A 10 21.50 -10.74 -15.13
N ILE A 11 20.97 -11.97 -15.26
CA ILE A 11 19.66 -12.35 -14.73
C ILE A 11 19.63 -12.16 -13.20
N THR A 12 20.67 -12.62 -12.51
CA THR A 12 20.76 -12.53 -11.05
C THR A 12 20.83 -11.07 -10.58
N ALA A 13 21.63 -10.24 -11.25
CA ALA A 13 21.74 -8.81 -10.95
C ALA A 13 20.41 -8.08 -11.18
N HIS A 14 19.72 -8.39 -12.28
CA HIS A 14 18.42 -7.80 -12.58
C HIS A 14 17.35 -8.22 -11.56
N ALA A 15 17.30 -9.50 -11.19
CA ALA A 15 16.38 -10.01 -10.18
C ALA A 15 16.61 -9.34 -8.81
N ALA A 16 17.88 -9.14 -8.42
CA ALA A 16 18.22 -8.42 -7.19
C ALA A 16 17.74 -6.96 -7.21
N SER A 17 17.97 -6.25 -8.31
CA SER A 17 17.50 -4.87 -8.50
C SER A 17 15.96 -4.78 -8.44
N LEU A 18 15.26 -5.71 -9.08
CA LEU A 18 13.79 -5.77 -9.03
C LEU A 18 13.29 -6.04 -7.61
N GLY A 19 13.93 -6.95 -6.88
CA GLY A 19 13.60 -7.25 -5.48
C GLY A 19 13.75 -6.02 -4.58
N GLU A 20 14.79 -5.23 -4.78
CA GLU A 20 14.99 -3.97 -4.05
C GLU A 20 13.90 -2.94 -4.38
N TYR A 21 13.59 -2.75 -5.66
CA TYR A 21 12.49 -1.88 -6.09
C TYR A 21 11.15 -2.27 -5.44
N VAL A 22 10.80 -3.57 -5.48
CA VAL A 22 9.55 -4.07 -4.88
C VAL A 22 9.53 -3.81 -3.37
N ARG A 23 10.64 -4.04 -2.67
CA ARG A 23 10.74 -3.78 -1.22
C ARG A 23 10.53 -2.29 -0.91
N GLN A 24 11.13 -1.41 -1.69
CA GLN A 24 10.95 0.03 -1.52
C GLN A 24 9.51 0.45 -1.80
N ALA A 25 8.94 0.02 -2.93
CA ALA A 25 7.56 0.33 -3.30
C ALA A 25 6.56 -0.16 -2.25
N MET A 26 6.76 -1.35 -1.68
CA MET A 26 5.93 -1.89 -0.60
C MET A 26 6.02 -1.03 0.67
N THR A 27 7.23 -0.56 1.02
CA THR A 27 7.45 0.31 2.18
C THR A 27 6.76 1.66 1.99
N GLU A 28 6.92 2.28 0.82
CA GLU A 28 6.27 3.54 0.47
C GLU A 28 4.75 3.40 0.45
N ARG A 29 4.23 2.29 -0.09
CA ARG A 29 2.79 2.03 -0.11
C ARG A 29 2.24 1.82 1.30
N ALA A 30 2.94 1.09 2.16
CA ALA A 30 2.54 0.89 3.55
C ALA A 30 2.47 2.21 4.32
N LEU A 31 3.48 3.07 4.17
CA LEU A 31 3.49 4.41 4.79
C LEU A 31 2.35 5.30 4.27
N THR A 32 2.11 5.27 2.96
CA THR A 32 1.03 6.03 2.34
C THR A 32 -0.33 5.56 2.85
N TRP A 33 -0.54 4.24 2.88
CA TRP A 33 -1.77 3.64 3.41
C TRP A 33 -2.03 4.02 4.87
N GLN A 34 -0.99 3.99 5.72
CA GLN A 34 -1.11 4.40 7.11
C GLN A 34 -1.54 5.88 7.24
N ARG A 35 -0.96 6.77 6.44
CA ARG A 35 -1.34 8.20 6.43
C ARG A 35 -2.78 8.42 5.98
N GLU A 36 -3.21 7.71 4.93
CA GLU A 36 -4.59 7.73 4.44
C GLU A 36 -5.56 7.26 5.53
N GLN A 37 -5.23 6.17 6.23
CA GLN A 37 -6.03 5.63 7.31
C GLN A 37 -6.14 6.60 8.51
N ASP A 38 -5.03 7.24 8.89
CA ASP A 38 -5.02 8.24 9.96
C ASP A 38 -5.85 9.48 9.59
N ALA A 39 -5.73 9.95 8.34
CA ALA A 39 -6.52 11.07 7.83
C ALA A 39 -8.03 10.74 7.85
N PHE A 40 -8.40 9.56 7.38
CA PHE A 40 -9.77 9.10 7.38
C PHE A 40 -10.34 8.96 8.80
N THR A 41 -9.57 8.38 9.72
CA THR A 41 -9.97 8.21 11.12
C THR A 41 -10.24 9.57 11.79
N ARG A 42 -9.33 10.53 11.62
CA ARG A 42 -9.51 11.90 12.15
C ARG A 42 -10.75 12.59 11.57
N LEU A 43 -11.06 12.36 10.29
CA LEU A 43 -12.26 12.92 9.67
C LEU A 43 -13.54 12.30 10.25
N ALA A 44 -13.54 10.99 10.46
CA ALA A 44 -14.64 10.26 11.06
C ALA A 44 -14.92 10.74 12.50
N GLU A 45 -13.87 10.85 13.32
CA GLU A 45 -13.96 11.34 14.70
C GLU A 45 -14.55 12.76 14.77
N ARG A 46 -14.10 13.67 13.89
CA ARG A 46 -14.64 15.04 13.82
C ARG A 46 -16.14 15.09 13.50
N ARG A 47 -16.66 14.09 12.80
CA ARG A 47 -18.07 13.99 12.45
C ARG A 47 -18.88 13.19 13.48
N GLY A 48 -18.25 12.77 14.58
CA GLY A 48 -18.87 11.90 15.60
C GLY A 48 -19.18 10.50 15.07
N ILE A 49 -18.55 10.09 13.97
CA ILE A 49 -18.78 8.79 13.33
C ILE A 49 -17.70 7.83 13.81
N SER A 50 -18.10 6.72 14.43
CA SER A 50 -17.18 5.66 14.81
C SER A 50 -16.61 4.97 13.57
N LEU A 51 -15.30 4.72 13.54
CA LEU A 51 -14.65 3.95 12.48
C LEU A 51 -15.30 2.56 12.30
N ARG A 52 -15.77 1.93 13.39
CA ARG A 52 -16.54 0.67 13.32
C ARG A 52 -17.85 0.84 12.58
N ASP A 53 -18.54 1.96 12.75
CA ASP A 53 -19.79 2.22 12.05
C ASP A 53 -19.57 2.50 10.57
N LEU A 54 -18.46 3.16 10.20
CA LEU A 54 -18.06 3.33 8.79
C LEU A 54 -17.69 2.01 8.12
N LEU A 55 -16.89 1.17 8.80
CA LEU A 55 -16.53 -0.16 8.30
C LEU A 55 -17.75 -1.07 8.19
N ARG A 56 -18.73 -0.95 9.11
CA ARG A 56 -19.99 -1.69 9.05
C ARG A 56 -20.92 -1.19 7.93
N ARG A 57 -20.90 0.11 7.61
CA ARG A 57 -21.74 0.71 6.55
C ARG A 57 -21.17 0.48 5.15
N GLY A 58 -19.90 0.06 5.00
CA GLY A 58 -19.30 -0.32 3.72
C GLY A 58 -19.08 0.84 2.73
N ARG A 59 -19.60 2.04 3.00
CA ARG A 59 -19.32 3.29 2.31
C ARG A 59 -19.37 4.46 3.30
N PRO A 60 -18.43 5.41 3.21
CA PRO A 60 -18.63 6.74 3.78
C PRO A 60 -19.65 7.47 2.89
N THR A 61 -20.93 7.15 2.99
CA THR A 61 -21.95 8.02 2.40
C THR A 61 -22.05 9.26 3.28
N ASP A 62 -21.75 10.40 2.68
CA ASP A 62 -22.20 11.72 3.12
C ASP A 62 -23.72 11.81 3.00
N ASP A 63 -24.46 10.97 3.74
CA ASP A 63 -25.91 11.20 3.91
C ASP A 63 -26.10 12.18 5.05
N LEU A 64 -25.97 13.46 4.70
CA LEU A 64 -26.61 14.57 5.40
C LEU A 64 -27.55 15.27 4.42
N SER A 65 -28.68 14.64 4.10
CA SER A 65 -29.96 15.26 3.73
C SER A 65 -30.96 14.22 3.25
#